data_AF-A0A959IDB3-F1
#
_entry.id   AF-A0A959IDB3-F1
#
_cell.length_a   1.000
_cell.length_b   1.000
_cell.length_c   1.000
_cell.angle_alpha   90.00
_cell.angle_beta   90.00
_cell.angle_gamma   90.00
#
_symmetry.space_group_name_H-M   'P 1'
#
loop_
_entity.id
_entity.type
_entity.pdbx_description
1 polymer ?
#
loop_
_entity_poly.entity_id
_entity_poly.type
_entity_poly.pdbx_seq_one_letter_code
_entity_poly.pdbx_strand_id
1 'polypeptide(L)'
;LGNLAWSYLLVRRPADAQAAAEKALAADPTQEWIKTNLAHSLLLQGKWKQARPVYEELSEKPFDDTQTFGDILLQDLNALEEKGIAHPDFRKVRQLLGDD
;
A
#
# COMPACT_ATOMS: atom_id res chain seq x y z
N LEU A 1 4.36 10.67 9.85
CA LEU A 1 3.58 10.90 8.60
C LEU A 1 3.16 9.58 7.94
N GLY A 2 3.97 8.51 7.97
CA GLY A 2 3.53 7.18 7.51
C GLY A 2 2.27 6.65 8.21
N ASN A 3 2.20 6.68 9.55
CA ASN A 3 0.99 6.28 10.29
C ASN A 3 -0.24 7.14 9.95
N LEU A 4 0.01 8.41 9.60
CA LEU A 4 -1.05 9.31 9.16
C LEU A 4 -1.56 8.92 7.77
N ALA A 5 -0.67 8.52 6.86
CA ALA A 5 -1.05 8.00 5.55
C ALA A 5 -1.96 6.77 5.69
N TRP A 6 -1.57 5.80 6.54
CA TRP A 6 -2.42 4.65 6.86
C TRP A 6 -3.78 5.06 7.43
N SER A 7 -3.79 5.97 8.41
CA SER A 7 -5.03 6.48 9.01
C SER A 7 -5.97 7.08 7.96
N TYR A 8 -5.44 7.82 6.98
CA TYR A 8 -6.22 8.37 5.88
C TYR A 8 -6.83 7.31 4.97
N LEU A 9 -6.13 6.19 4.72
CA LEU A 9 -6.71 5.06 3.98
C LEU A 9 -7.94 4.51 4.72
N LEU A 10 -7.82 4.29 6.03
CA LEU A 10 -8.91 3.74 6.87
C LEU A 10 -10.15 4.64 6.97
N VAL A 11 -10.01 5.95 6.74
CA VAL A 11 -11.14 6.90 6.70
C VAL A 11 -11.53 7.30 5.28
N ARG A 12 -11.19 6.49 4.26
CA ARG A 12 -11.57 6.67 2.85
C ARG A 12 -11.07 7.99 2.25
N ARG A 13 -9.87 8.43 2.63
CA ARG A 13 -9.21 9.64 2.14
C ARG A 13 -7.90 9.31 1.40
N PRO A 14 -7.95 8.59 0.27
CA PRO A 14 -6.73 8.09 -0.37
C PRO A 14 -5.86 9.20 -0.97
N ALA A 15 -6.42 10.35 -1.37
CA ALA A 15 -5.62 11.50 -1.82
C ALA A 15 -4.77 12.10 -0.69
N ASP A 16 -5.32 12.21 0.52
CA ASP A 16 -4.58 12.68 1.69
C ASP A 16 -3.55 11.64 2.16
N ALA A 17 -3.88 10.36 2.05
CA ALA A 17 -2.93 9.27 2.30
C ALA A 17 -1.71 9.37 1.39
N GLN A 18 -1.92 9.59 0.09
CA GLN A 18 -0.85 9.79 -0.88
C GLN A 18 0.04 10.98 -0.49
N ALA A 19 -0.55 12.15 -0.23
CA ALA A 19 0.19 13.35 0.13
C ALA A 19 1.00 13.17 1.44
N ALA A 20 0.43 12.48 2.43
CA ALA A 20 1.11 12.17 3.68
C ALA A 20 2.28 11.19 3.49
N ALA A 21 2.10 10.16 2.66
CA ALA A 21 3.15 9.19 2.33
C ALA A 21 4.30 9.84 1.56
N GLU A 22 4.00 10.63 0.52
CA GLU A 22 4.99 11.37 -0.27
C GLU A 22 5.79 12.33 0.61
N LYS A 23 5.13 13.10 1.48
CA LYS A 23 5.81 14.00 2.41
C LYS A 23 6.72 13.25 3.39
N ALA A 24 6.30 12.07 3.85
CA ALA A 24 7.10 11.25 4.74
C ALA A 24 8.35 10.70 4.04
N LEU A 25 8.19 10.17 2.82
CA LEU A 25 9.29 9.65 2.01
C LEU A 25 10.24 10.75 1.54
N ALA A 26 9.75 11.97 1.31
CA ALA A 26 10.60 13.12 1.02
C ALA A 26 11.48 13.52 2.22
N ALA A 27 10.99 13.32 3.44
CA ALA A 27 11.75 13.57 4.67
C ALA A 27 12.75 12.44 4.97
N ASP A 28 12.34 11.19 4.75
CA ASP A 28 13.19 10.01 4.90
C ASP A 28 12.82 8.93 3.88
N PRO A 29 13.57 8.82 2.78
CA PRO A 29 13.33 7.83 1.74
C PRO A 29 13.64 6.38 2.17
N THR A 30 14.34 6.18 3.28
CA THR A 30 14.77 4.85 3.75
C THR A 30 13.65 4.06 4.42
N GLN A 31 12.53 4.73 4.76
CA GLN A 31 11.37 4.14 5.41
C GLN A 31 10.49 3.37 4.40
N GLU A 32 10.97 2.23 3.91
CA GLU A 32 10.34 1.47 2.81
C GLU A 32 8.89 1.08 3.09
N TRP A 33 8.52 0.80 4.35
CA TRP A 33 7.14 0.51 4.73
C TRP A 33 6.15 1.63 4.41
N ILE A 34 6.60 2.87 4.26
CA ILE A 34 5.71 3.97 3.86
C ILE A 34 5.31 3.84 2.38
N LYS A 35 6.14 3.17 1.55
CA LYS A 35 5.81 2.91 0.15
C LYS A 35 4.60 1.99 0.02
N THR A 36 4.28 1.12 1.00
CA THR A 36 3.03 0.33 0.99
C THR A 36 1.81 1.25 1.03
N ASN A 37 1.81 2.24 1.93
CA ASN A 37 0.75 3.25 2.04
C ASN A 37 0.63 4.08 0.76
N LEU A 38 1.76 4.42 0.12
CA LEU A 38 1.74 5.09 -1.18
C LEU A 38 1.07 4.22 -2.25
N ALA A 39 1.46 2.95 -2.37
CA ALA A 39 0.88 2.01 -3.32
C ALA A 39 -0.65 1.86 -3.13
N HIS A 40 -1.10 1.64 -1.88
CA HIS A 40 -2.53 1.52 -1.55
C HIS A 40 -3.30 2.81 -1.85
N SER A 41 -2.71 3.97 -1.53
CA SER A 41 -3.33 5.26 -1.83
C SER A 41 -3.52 5.50 -3.33
N LEU A 42 -2.55 5.09 -4.15
CA LEU A 42 -2.62 5.18 -5.61
C LEU A 42 -3.67 4.20 -6.16
N LEU A 43 -3.68 2.96 -5.65
CA LEU A 43 -4.65 1.94 -6.04
C LEU A 43 -6.09 2.38 -5.78
N LEU A 44 -6.38 2.87 -4.57
CA LEU A 44 -7.72 3.35 -4.19
C LEU A 44 -8.18 4.59 -4.97
N GLN A 45 -7.25 5.31 -5.62
CA GLN A 45 -7.56 6.40 -6.54
C GLN A 45 -7.71 5.93 -8.00
N GLY A 46 -7.69 4.63 -8.27
CA GLY A 46 -7.72 4.06 -9.63
C GLY A 46 -6.42 4.28 -10.42
N LYS A 47 -5.32 4.70 -9.75
CA LYS A 47 -4.02 4.98 -10.38
C LYS A 47 -3.17 3.71 -10.49
N TRP A 48 -3.75 2.62 -11.02
CA TRP A 48 -3.08 1.32 -11.13
C TRP A 48 -1.69 1.40 -11.79
N LYS A 49 -1.56 2.17 -12.87
CA LYS A 49 -0.28 2.35 -13.58
C LYS A 49 0.84 2.92 -12.70
N GLN A 50 0.50 3.70 -11.68
CA GLN A 50 1.46 4.25 -10.72
C GLN A 50 1.64 3.34 -9.51
N ALA A 51 0.58 2.66 -9.06
CA ALA A 51 0.63 1.76 -7.92
C ALA A 51 1.42 0.48 -8.21
N ARG A 52 1.21 -0.12 -9.39
CA ARG A 52 1.84 -1.38 -9.82
C ARG A 52 3.36 -1.44 -9.63
N PRO A 53 4.16 -0.49 -10.15
CA PRO A 53 5.61 -0.56 -9.99
C PRO A 53 6.05 -0.50 -8.53
N VAL A 54 5.29 0.16 -7.65
CA VAL A 54 5.58 0.19 -6.21
C VAL A 54 5.30 -1.17 -5.56
N TYR A 55 4.20 -1.83 -5.94
CA TYR A 55 3.92 -3.19 -5.50
C TYR A 55 5.01 -4.17 -5.96
N GLU A 56 5.43 -4.09 -7.24
CA GLU A 56 6.51 -4.92 -7.81
C GLU A 56 7.86 -4.66 -7.13
N GLU A 57 8.18 -3.41 -6.80
CA GLU A 57 9.43 -3.07 -6.11
C GLU A 57 9.49 -3.67 -4.69
N LEU A 58 8.34 -3.74 -4.02
CA LEU A 58 8.27 -4.16 -2.62
C LEU A 58 8.09 -5.67 -2.46
N SER A 59 7.31 -6.32 -3.31
CA SER A 59 6.73 -7.65 -3.05
C SER A 59 7.72 -8.70 -2.54
N GLU A 60 8.91 -8.77 -3.11
CA GLU A 60 9.93 -9.79 -2.76
C GLU A 60 10.90 -9.34 -1.66
N LYS A 61 10.82 -8.08 -1.20
CA LYS A 61 11.71 -7.58 -0.17
C LYS A 61 11.35 -8.17 1.20
N PRO A 62 12.34 -8.51 2.03
CA PRO A 62 12.08 -8.89 3.42
C PRO A 62 11.52 -7.69 4.18
N PHE A 63 10.45 -7.93 4.94
CA PHE A 63 9.91 -6.95 5.89
C PHE A 63 10.51 -7.18 7.28
N ASP A 64 10.54 -8.44 7.71
CA ASP A 64 11.22 -8.93 8.90
C ASP A 64 11.77 -10.35 8.67
N ASP A 65 12.19 -11.04 9.73
CA ASP A 65 12.78 -12.39 9.67
C ASP A 65 11.81 -13.46 9.16
N THR A 66 10.50 -13.18 9.14
CA THR A 66 9.43 -14.14 8.88
C THR A 66 8.53 -13.77 7.71
N GLN A 67 8.46 -12.48 7.36
CA GLN A 67 7.54 -11.96 6.36
C GLN A 67 8.25 -11.16 5.27
N THR A 68 7.68 -11.22 4.08
CA THR A 68 7.98 -10.29 2.98
C THR A 68 7.05 -9.08 3.03
N PHE A 69 7.42 -8.01 2.33
CA PHE A 69 6.48 -6.94 2.06
C PHE A 69 5.27 -7.41 1.26
N GLY A 70 5.38 -8.44 0.41
CA GLY A 70 4.24 -9.08 -0.24
C GLY A 70 3.17 -9.53 0.76
N ASP A 71 3.58 -10.19 1.84
CA ASP A 71 2.69 -10.61 2.92
C ASP A 71 2.01 -9.42 3.60
N ILE A 72 2.77 -8.36 3.89
CA ILE A 72 2.24 -7.12 4.49
C ILE A 72 1.21 -6.45 3.57
N LEU A 73 1.50 -6.39 2.26
CA LEU A 73 0.59 -5.80 1.28
C LEU A 73 -0.74 -6.57 1.23
N LEU A 74 -0.72 -7.90 1.28
CA LEU A 74 -1.93 -8.73 1.35
C LEU A 74 -2.70 -8.51 2.66
N GLN A 75 -2.00 -8.43 3.79
CA GLN A 75 -2.61 -8.14 5.09
C GLN A 75 -3.28 -6.76 5.12
N ASP A 76 -2.64 -5.75 4.54
CA ASP A 76 -3.22 -4.42 4.41
C ASP A 76 -4.50 -4.43 3.57
N LEU A 77 -4.52 -5.16 2.44
CA LEU A 77 -5.72 -5.30 1.62
C LEU A 77 -6.86 -5.96 2.40
N ASN A 78 -6.56 -7.04 3.15
CA ASN A 78 -7.55 -7.68 4.03
C ASN A 78 -8.10 -6.68 5.07
N ALA A 79 -7.23 -5.93 5.74
CA ALA A 79 -7.62 -4.95 6.75
C ALA A 79 -8.48 -3.79 6.18
N LEU A 80 -8.22 -3.38 4.93
CA LEU A 80 -9.05 -2.43 4.21
C LEU A 80 -10.43 -3.04 3.89
N GLU A 81 -10.48 -4.26 3.38
CA GLU A 81 -11.71 -4.97 3.04
C GLU A 81 -12.61 -5.20 4.27
N GLU A 82 -12.04 -5.59 5.41
CA GLU A 82 -12.74 -5.74 6.69
C GLU A 82 -13.41 -4.43 7.16
N LYS A 83 -12.86 -3.27 6.77
CA LYS A 83 -13.45 -1.94 7.02
C LYS A 83 -14.42 -1.49 5.92
N GLY A 84 -14.76 -2.39 5.00
CA GLY A 84 -15.61 -2.13 3.84
C GLY A 84 -14.96 -1.23 2.79
N ILE A 85 -13.63 -1.11 2.79
CA ILE A 85 -12.85 -0.36 1.81
C ILE A 85 -12.36 -1.35 0.77
N ALA A 86 -12.97 -1.33 -0.41
CA ALA A 86 -12.63 -2.22 -1.50
C ALA A 86 -12.44 -1.45 -2.80
N HIS A 87 -11.66 -2.01 -3.71
CA HIS A 87 -11.49 -1.49 -5.07
C HIS A 87 -11.36 -2.66 -6.05
N PRO A 88 -11.91 -2.58 -7.29
CA PRO A 88 -11.84 -3.67 -8.26
C PRO A 88 -10.42 -4.18 -8.54
N ASP A 89 -9.44 -3.28 -8.44
CA ASP A 89 -8.03 -3.61 -8.69
C ASP A 89 -7.33 -4.31 -7.52
N PHE A 90 -7.99 -4.56 -6.38
CA PHE A 90 -7.43 -5.40 -5.31
C PHE A 90 -7.09 -6.80 -5.84
N ARG A 91 -7.95 -7.35 -6.71
CA ARG A 91 -7.67 -8.62 -7.39
C ARG A 91 -6.37 -8.57 -8.21
N LYS A 92 -6.08 -7.44 -8.87
CA LYS A 92 -4.85 -7.29 -9.65
C LYS A 92 -3.61 -7.32 -8.75
N VAL A 93 -3.70 -6.74 -7.55
CA VAL A 93 -2.63 -6.81 -6.56
C VAL A 93 -2.47 -8.24 -6.05
N ARG A 94 -3.55 -8.93 -5.66
CA ARG A 94 -3.48 -10.32 -5.20
C ARG A 94 -2.82 -11.24 -6.23
N GLN A 95 -3.25 -11.14 -7.49
CA GLN A 95 -2.63 -11.87 -8.61
C GLN A 95 -1.15 -11.51 -8.82
N LEU A 96 -0.79 -10.24 -8.67
CA LEU A 96 0.60 -9.80 -8.76
C LEU A 96 1.47 -10.40 -7.64
N LEU A 97 0.88 -10.62 -6.47
CA LEU A 97 1.56 -11.14 -5.28
C LEU A 97 1.48 -12.67 -5.14
N GLY A 98 0.83 -13.37 -6.09
CA GLY A 98 0.71 -14.83 -6.08
C GLY A 98 -0.35 -15.39 -5.10
N ASP A 99 -1.33 -14.56 -4.71
CA ASP A 99 -2.48 -14.94 -3.90
C ASP A 99 -3.69 -15.17 -4.84
N ASP A 100 -4.02 -16.45 -5.10
CA ASP A 100 -5.10 -16.91 -6.02
C ASP A 100 -6.41 -17.29 -5.30
#